data_AF-A0A2A2UWY9-F1
#
_entry.id   AF-A0A2A2UWY9-F1
#
_cell.length_a   1.000
_cell.length_b   1.000
_cell.length_c   1.000
_cell.angle_alpha   90.00
_cell.angle_beta   90.00
_cell.angle_gamma   90.00
#
_symmetry.space_group_name_H-M   'P 1'
#
loop_
_entity.id
_entity.type
_entity.pdbx_description
1 polymer ?
#
loop_
_entity_poly.entity_id
_entity_poly.type
_entity_poly.pdbx_seq_one_letter_code
_entity_poly.pdbx_strand_id
1 'polypeptide(L)'
;MTTREDKWKRQEVALRATQMAFDLTTEVQKSIKKQAIDEELTPSDMIRKILDLEVKSKKTRQRLSFNLTDEEIALLAERFGVDPNDKRAVKQQVANMLLSRYSDKRNK
;
A
#
# COMPACT_ATOMS: atom_id res chain seq x y z
N MET A 1 -50.75 -7.71 3.26
CA MET A 1 -49.94 -8.67 4.03
C MET A 1 -48.70 -8.98 3.20
N THR A 2 -47.59 -8.28 3.46
CA THR A 2 -46.36 -8.43 2.67
C THR A 2 -45.60 -9.65 3.17
N THR A 3 -45.41 -10.65 2.31
CA THR A 3 -44.81 -11.94 2.65
C THR A 3 -43.33 -11.78 2.99
N ARG A 4 -42.80 -12.67 3.84
CA ARG A 4 -41.39 -12.67 4.28
C ARG A 4 -40.40 -12.73 3.10
N GLU A 5 -40.83 -13.33 2.00
CA GLU A 5 -40.13 -13.44 0.73
C GLU A 5 -39.96 -12.10 0.00
N ASP A 6 -40.96 -11.20 0.07
CA ASP A 6 -40.88 -9.86 -0.53
C ASP A 6 -39.88 -8.95 0.19
N LYS A 7 -39.68 -9.15 1.49
CA LYS A 7 -38.64 -8.46 2.27
C LYS A 7 -37.25 -8.99 1.90
N TRP A 8 -37.11 -10.29 1.67
CA TRP A 8 -35.85 -10.91 1.25
C TRP A 8 -35.41 -10.49 -0.15
N LYS A 9 -36.32 -10.45 -1.14
CA LYS A 9 -36.01 -9.97 -2.50
C LYS A 9 -35.59 -8.49 -2.53
N ARG A 10 -36.17 -7.65 -1.67
CA ARG A 10 -35.74 -6.24 -1.54
C ARG A 10 -34.39 -6.08 -0.84
N GLN A 11 -34.05 -6.99 0.06
CA GLN A 11 -32.72 -7.04 0.69
C GLN A 11 -31.65 -7.59 -0.26
N GLU A 12 -32.01 -8.43 -1.23
CA GLU A 12 -31.08 -8.94 -2.25
C GLU A 12 -30.65 -7.86 -3.26
N VAL A 13 -31.52 -6.88 -3.52
CA VAL A 13 -31.18 -5.67 -4.29
C VAL A 13 -30.22 -4.74 -3.53
N ALA A 14 -30.11 -4.91 -2.21
CA ALA A 14 -29.09 -4.23 -1.43
C ALA A 14 -27.76 -4.99 -1.50
N LEU A 15 -26.72 -4.29 -1.96
CA LEU A 15 -25.32 -4.47 -1.55
C LEU A 15 -24.43 -5.49 -2.30
N ARG A 16 -24.58 -5.64 -3.62
CA ARG A 16 -23.40 -6.02 -4.44
C ARG A 16 -22.87 -4.80 -5.16
N ALA A 17 -21.65 -4.38 -4.78
CA ALA A 17 -20.96 -3.33 -5.50
C ALA A 17 -20.65 -3.81 -6.92
N THR A 18 -21.14 -3.10 -7.93
CA THR A 18 -20.74 -3.34 -9.32
C THR A 18 -19.29 -2.90 -9.49
N GLN A 19 -18.41 -3.83 -9.84
CA GLN A 19 -17.02 -3.52 -10.16
C GLN A 19 -16.97 -2.85 -11.54
N MET A 20 -16.39 -1.65 -11.61
CA MET A 20 -16.13 -0.96 -12.87
C MET A 20 -14.65 -1.05 -13.18
N ALA A 21 -14.32 -1.64 -14.33
CA ALA A 21 -12.98 -1.70 -14.88
C ALA A 21 -12.85 -0.66 -16.01
N PHE A 22 -11.71 0.02 -16.07
CA PHE A 22 -11.44 1.06 -17.06
C PHE A 22 -10.07 0.84 -17.69
N ASP A 23 -9.97 1.08 -18.99
CA ASP A 23 -8.70 1.20 -19.68
C ASP A 23 -8.23 2.65 -19.61
N LEU A 24 -7.26 2.90 -18.74
CA LEU A 24 -6.64 4.21 -18.54
C LEU A 24 -5.22 4.19 -19.10
N THR A 25 -4.75 5.34 -19.57
CA THR A 25 -3.35 5.49 -19.95
C THR A 25 -2.43 5.24 -18.75
N THR A 26 -1.24 4.70 -19.02
CA THR A 26 -0.23 4.41 -17.98
C THR A 26 0.10 5.63 -17.13
N GLU A 27 0.09 6.82 -17.71
CA GLU A 27 0.35 8.08 -17.00
C GLU A 27 -0.72 8.39 -15.97
N VAL A 28 -2.00 8.30 -16.36
CA VAL A 28 -3.14 8.53 -15.44
C VAL A 28 -3.13 7.50 -14.32
N GLN A 29 -2.92 6.22 -14.64
CA GLN A 29 -2.81 5.17 -13.62
C GLN A 29 -1.69 5.43 -12.61
N LYS A 30 -0.52 5.87 -13.08
CA LYS A 30 0.61 6.22 -12.21
C LYS A 30 0.28 7.43 -11.34
N SER A 31 -0.37 8.46 -11.89
CA SER A 31 -0.75 9.66 -11.13
C SER A 31 -1.70 9.33 -9.99
N ILE A 32 -2.78 8.59 -10.25
CA ILE A 32 -3.75 8.17 -9.23
C ILE A 32 -3.07 7.34 -8.13
N LYS A 33 -2.21 6.39 -8.51
CA LYS A 33 -1.49 5.54 -7.55
C LYS A 33 -0.53 6.35 -6.67
N LYS A 34 0.16 7.34 -7.23
CA LYS A 34 1.05 8.23 -6.46
C LYS A 34 0.27 9.06 -5.45
N GLN A 35 -0.80 9.73 -5.89
CA GLN A 35 -1.66 10.50 -4.98
C GLN A 35 -2.22 9.62 -3.87
N ALA A 36 -2.65 8.39 -4.20
CA ALA A 36 -3.13 7.44 -3.20
C ALA A 36 -2.06 7.12 -2.15
N ILE A 37 -0.80 6.92 -2.57
CA ILE A 37 0.33 6.71 -1.67
C ILE A 37 0.54 7.95 -0.77
N ASP A 38 0.56 9.14 -1.35
CA ASP A 38 0.81 10.41 -0.64
C ASP A 38 -0.26 10.71 0.41
N GLU A 39 -1.51 10.33 0.14
CA GLU A 39 -2.64 10.52 1.05
C GLU A 39 -2.90 9.33 2.00
N GLU A 40 -2.07 8.28 1.95
CA GLU A 40 -2.27 7.05 2.72
C GLU A 40 -3.62 6.36 2.41
N LEU A 41 -4.08 6.43 1.17
CA LEU A 41 -5.29 5.81 0.65
C LEU A 41 -4.97 4.63 -0.28
N THR A 42 -5.93 3.73 -0.46
CA THR A 42 -5.86 2.75 -1.54
C THR A 42 -6.18 3.44 -2.87
N PRO A 43 -5.72 2.92 -4.03
CA PRO A 43 -6.14 3.46 -5.32
C PRO A 43 -7.67 3.48 -5.51
N SER A 44 -8.38 2.50 -4.94
CA SER A 44 -9.85 2.46 -5.00
C SER A 44 -10.47 3.59 -4.18
N ASP A 45 -9.98 3.83 -2.96
CA ASP A 45 -10.44 4.95 -2.13
C ASP A 45 -10.08 6.30 -2.71
N MET A 46 -8.92 6.41 -3.38
CA MET A 46 -8.57 7.61 -4.13
C MET A 46 -9.57 7.87 -5.26
N ILE A 47 -9.97 6.84 -6.01
CA ILE A 47 -11.02 6.99 -7.03
C ILE A 47 -12.35 7.39 -6.38
N ARG A 48 -12.73 6.82 -5.22
CA ARG A 48 -13.93 7.24 -4.49
C ARG A 48 -13.86 8.72 -4.11
N LYS A 49 -12.72 9.17 -3.60
CA LYS A 49 -12.48 10.57 -3.23
C LYS A 49 -12.58 11.51 -4.43
N ILE A 50 -11.99 11.14 -5.58
CA ILE A 50 -12.08 11.92 -6.83
C ILE A 50 -13.52 12.06 -7.32
N LEU A 51 -14.35 11.05 -7.08
CA LEU A 51 -15.78 11.03 -7.45
C LEU A 51 -16.69 11.62 -6.36
N ASP A 52 -16.13 12.28 -5.34
CA ASP A 52 -16.86 12.81 -4.18
C ASP A 52 -17.72 11.76 -3.46
N LEU A 53 -17.28 10.51 -3.45
CA LEU A 53 -17.91 9.40 -2.75
C LEU A 53 -17.27 9.17 -1.38
N GLU A 54 -18.04 8.57 -0.46
CA GLU A 54 -17.55 8.17 0.85
C GLU A 54 -16.35 7.21 0.74
N VAL A 55 -15.24 7.61 1.38
CA VAL A 55 -14.03 6.80 1.57
C VAL A 55 -14.25 5.90 2.78
N LYS A 56 -14.27 4.59 2.55
CA LYS A 56 -14.66 3.60 3.58
C LYS A 56 -13.48 3.11 4.40
N SER A 57 -12.27 3.15 3.84
CA SER A 57 -11.09 2.59 4.49
C SER A 57 -10.47 3.55 5.49
N LYS A 58 -9.92 3.01 6.58
CA LYS A 58 -8.98 3.74 7.42
C LYS A 58 -7.68 3.99 6.66
N LYS A 59 -6.94 5.04 7.04
CA LYS A 59 -5.60 5.34 6.50
C LYS A 59 -4.74 4.08 6.45
N THR A 60 -4.24 3.77 5.25
CA THR A 60 -3.43 2.58 4.98
C THR A 60 -1.96 2.96 5.09
N ARG A 61 -1.31 2.49 6.17
CA ARG A 61 0.12 2.73 6.35
C ARG A 61 0.92 1.95 5.30
N GLN A 62 1.58 2.68 4.41
CA GLN A 62 2.45 2.09 3.40
C GLN A 62 3.63 1.38 4.08
N ARG A 63 3.88 0.13 3.69
CA ARG A 63 4.98 -0.70 4.23
C ARG A 63 5.95 -1.02 3.11
N LEU A 64 7.24 -0.80 3.36
CA LEU A 64 8.31 -1.28 2.49
C LEU A 64 8.88 -2.56 3.10
N SER A 65 8.81 -3.65 2.37
CA SER A 65 9.41 -4.94 2.71
C SER A 65 10.00 -5.57 1.46
N PHE A 66 11.13 -6.24 1.63
CA PHE A 66 11.74 -7.08 0.62
C PHE A 66 12.32 -8.31 1.31
N ASN A 67 12.51 -9.38 0.55
CA ASN A 67 13.05 -10.62 1.07
C ASN A 67 14.56 -10.66 0.83
N LEU A 68 15.26 -11.32 1.74
CA LEU A 68 16.69 -11.56 1.66
C LEU A 68 16.95 -13.05 1.91
N THR A 69 17.85 -13.64 1.13
CA THR A 69 18.42 -14.97 1.43
C THR A 69 19.45 -14.87 2.55
N ASP A 70 19.82 -16.01 3.14
CA ASP A 70 20.85 -16.03 4.17
C ASP A 70 22.23 -15.58 3.62
N GLU A 71 22.52 -15.87 2.35
CA GLU A 71 23.73 -15.41 1.65
C GLU A 71 23.74 -13.88 1.51
N GLU A 72 22.61 -13.28 1.13
CA GLU A 72 22.50 -11.82 1.02
C GLU A 72 22.59 -11.14 2.38
N ILE A 73 22.05 -11.76 3.44
CA ILE A 73 22.20 -11.28 4.82
C ILE A 73 23.68 -11.28 5.22
N ALA A 74 24.41 -12.36 4.93
CA ALA A 74 25.84 -12.45 5.24
C ALA A 74 26.66 -11.38 4.49
N LEU A 75 26.38 -11.18 3.20
CA LEU A 75 27.02 -10.14 2.39
C LEU A 75 26.75 -8.73 2.94
N LEU A 76 25.52 -8.47 3.37
CA LEU A 76 25.16 -7.19 3.98
C LEU A 76 25.83 -7.02 5.34
N ALA A 77 25.93 -8.08 6.14
CA ALA A 77 26.59 -8.06 7.43
C ALA A 77 28.06 -7.68 7.29
N GLU A 78 28.78 -8.29 6.34
CA GLU A 78 30.15 -7.94 6.00
C GLU A 78 30.26 -6.47 5.57
N ARG A 79 29.39 -6.02 4.67
CA ARG A 79 29.38 -4.63 4.19
C ARG A 79 29.16 -3.61 5.30
N PHE A 80 28.31 -3.93 6.27
CA PHE A 80 28.01 -3.05 7.40
C PHE A 80 28.94 -3.25 8.60
N GLY A 81 29.86 -4.22 8.55
CA GLY A 81 30.75 -4.55 9.66
C GLY A 81 30.01 -5.07 10.90
N VAL A 82 28.90 -5.80 10.70
CA VAL A 82 28.11 -6.41 11.78
C VAL A 82 28.19 -7.94 11.72
N ASP A 83 27.84 -8.61 12.82
CA ASP A 83 27.81 -10.07 12.88
C ASP A 83 26.77 -10.64 11.88
N PRO A 84 27.16 -11.57 10.97
CA PRO A 84 26.23 -12.26 10.06
C PRO A 84 25.09 -13.00 10.75
N ASN A 85 25.29 -13.44 11.99
CA ASN A 85 24.25 -14.08 12.79
C ASN A 85 23.28 -13.06 13.43
N ASP A 86 23.66 -11.78 13.49
CA ASP A 86 22.80 -10.71 13.99
C ASP A 86 21.95 -10.10 12.86
N LYS A 87 20.90 -10.84 12.47
CA LYS A 87 19.91 -10.37 11.49
C LYS A 87 19.25 -9.05 11.89
N ARG A 88 19.18 -8.71 13.19
CA ARG A 88 18.60 -7.46 13.67
C ARG A 88 19.54 -6.29 13.38
N ALA A 89 20.84 -6.45 13.63
CA ALA A 89 21.85 -5.45 13.28
C ALA A 89 21.85 -5.17 11.78
N VAL A 90 21.83 -6.20 10.93
CA VAL A 90 21.73 -6.05 9.47
C VAL A 90 20.48 -5.25 9.09
N LYS A 91 19.31 -5.60 9.63
CA LYS A 91 18.05 -4.89 9.38
C LYS A 91 18.13 -3.41 9.77
N GLN A 92 18.73 -3.10 10.92
CA GLN A 92 18.88 -1.72 11.39
C GLN A 92 19.79 -0.91 10.46
N GLN A 93 20.90 -1.50 10.02
CA GLN A 93 21.84 -0.84 9.11
C GLN A 93 21.21 -0.59 7.73
N VAL A 94 20.43 -1.54 7.21
CA VAL A 94 19.64 -1.34 5.98
C VAL A 94 18.66 -0.17 6.16
N ALA A 95 17.92 -0.13 7.27
CA ALA A 95 16.99 0.97 7.54
C ALA A 95 17.70 2.33 7.62
N ASN A 96 18.83 2.41 8.33
CA ASN A 96 19.63 3.62 8.46
C ASN A 96 20.17 4.10 7.10
N MET A 97 20.69 3.19 6.27
CA MET A 97 21.19 3.49 4.94
C MET A 97 20.08 4.04 4.03
N LEU A 98 18.89 3.41 4.05
CA LEU A 98 17.73 3.90 3.30
C LEU A 98 17.30 5.30 3.78
N LEU A 99 17.25 5.52 5.09
CA LEU A 99 16.92 6.84 5.65
C LEU A 99 17.95 7.90 5.24
N SER A 100 19.25 7.60 5.30
CA SER A 100 20.30 8.53 4.84
C SER A 100 20.14 8.87 3.36
N ARG A 101 19.99 7.86 2.49
CA ARG A 101 19.86 8.04 1.03
C ARG A 101 18.70 8.95 0.60
N TYR A 102 17.59 8.95 1.34
CA TYR A 102 16.38 9.70 1.00
C TYR A 102 16.09 10.91 1.90
N SER A 103 16.73 11.03 3.07
CA SER A 103 16.66 12.25 3.88
C SER A 103 17.51 13.38 3.30
N ASP A 104 18.71 13.08 2.78
CA ASP A 104 19.59 14.07 2.14
C ASP A 104 18.98 14.68 0.86
N LYS A 105 18.11 13.93 0.18
CA LYS A 105 17.40 14.41 -1.01
C LYS A 105 16.28 15.42 -0.72
N ARG A 106 15.89 15.62 0.55
CA ARG A 106 14.89 16.64 0.93
C ARG A 106 15.48 18.03 1.17
N ASN A 107 16.82 18.15 1.22
CA ASN A 107 17.53 19.38 1.54
C ASN A 107 18.32 19.97 0.36
N LYS A 108 18.06 19.53 -0.87
CA LYS A 108 18.70 20.02 -2.09
C LYS A 108 17.68 20.15 -3.20
#